data_AF-A0AA46UGI1-F1
#
_entry.id   AF-A0AA46UGI1-F1
#
_cell.length_a   1.000
_cell.length_b   1.000
_cell.length_c   1.000
_cell.angle_alpha   90.00
_cell.angle_beta   90.00
_cell.angle_gamma   90.00
#
_symmetry.space_group_name_H-M   'P 1'
#
loop_
_entity.id
_entity.type
_entity.pdbx_description
1 polymer ?
#
loop_
_entity_poly.entity_id
_entity_poly.type
_entity_poly.pdbx_seq_one_letter_code
_entity_poly.pdbx_strand_id
1 'polypeptide(L)'
;MQLDEIDWIFVVAVIFGAVGSVIGQIESIIGSEALAYFVLALKVLSAVLSIAFAIFKFLRLKPYEVVLTDKDFSLDGDDYIHKIAKSSHKKGSHPSVHTSLLLLDGSVRTIDIYDEVDGDGNVVIAHAGTSFDDKGRKLRVIIKA
;
A
#
# COMPACT_ATOMS: atom_id res chain seq x y z
N MET A 1 14.27 2.44 5.61
CA MET A 1 12.82 2.57 5.85
C MET A 1 12.48 4.05 5.89
N GLN A 2 11.97 4.60 4.80
CA GLN A 2 11.32 5.91 4.84
C GLN A 2 9.93 5.70 5.43
N LEU A 3 9.53 6.54 6.39
CA LEU A 3 8.17 6.50 6.95
C LEU A 3 7.22 6.98 5.87
N ASP A 4 6.37 6.07 5.39
CA ASP A 4 5.34 6.43 4.44
C ASP A 4 4.26 7.30 5.11
N GLU A 5 3.49 8.01 4.30
CA GLU A 5 2.39 8.90 4.73
C GLU A 5 1.45 8.25 5.76
N ILE A 6 1.21 6.94 5.66
CA ILE A 6 0.35 6.20 6.58
C ILE A 6 1.02 5.99 7.95
N ASP A 7 2.33 5.77 8.00
CA ASP A 7 3.03 5.58 9.27
C ASP A 7 3.10 6.89 10.09
N TRP A 8 3.03 8.05 9.43
CA TRP A 8 2.89 9.35 10.10
C TRP A 8 1.58 9.50 10.89
N ILE A 9 0.48 8.87 10.44
CA ILE A 9 -0.80 8.88 11.17
C ILE A 9 -0.62 8.24 12.55
N PHE A 10 0.14 7.15 12.62
CA PHE A 10 0.45 6.49 13.89
C PHE A 10 1.34 7.36 14.78
N VAL A 11 2.38 7.97 14.23
CA VAL A 11 3.27 8.88 14.99
C VAL A 11 2.46 10.01 15.62
N VAL A 12 1.58 10.65 14.84
CA VAL A 12 0.70 11.72 15.32
C VAL A 12 -0.25 11.21 16.41
N ALA A 13 -0.87 10.04 16.21
CA ALA A 13 -1.75 9.43 17.21
C ALA A 13 -1.03 9.19 18.54
N VAL A 14 0.20 8.67 18.50
CA VAL A 14 1.03 8.42 19.69
C VAL A 14 1.37 9.73 20.40
N ILE A 15 1.73 10.79 19.66
CA ILE A 15 2.05 12.10 20.25
C ILE A 15 0.82 12.66 20.98
N PHE A 16 -0.35 12.67 20.36
CA PHE A 16 -1.58 13.14 21.01
C PHE A 16 -1.94 12.27 22.23
N GLY A 17 -1.80 10.94 22.13
CA GLY A 17 -2.02 10.05 23.26
C GLY A 17 -1.09 10.36 24.45
N ALA A 18 0.20 10.56 24.17
CA ALA A 18 1.20 10.89 25.18
C ALA A 18 0.95 12.25 25.83
N VAL A 19 0.69 13.29 25.03
CA VAL A 19 0.39 14.65 25.52
C VAL A 19 -0.87 14.64 26.39
N GLY A 20 -1.95 13.99 25.94
CA GLY A 20 -3.18 13.85 26.72
C GLY A 20 -2.95 13.12 28.05
N SER A 21 -2.08 12.10 28.06
CA SER A 21 -1.73 11.38 29.29
C SER A 21 -0.97 12.25 30.29
N VAL A 22 0.00 13.06 29.84
CA VAL A 22 0.79 13.94 30.72
C VAL A 22 -0.07 15.08 31.27
N ILE A 23 -0.88 15.73 30.41
CA ILE A 23 -1.75 16.84 30.83
C ILE A 23 -2.80 16.37 31.84
N GLY A 24 -3.36 15.16 31.66
CA GLY A 24 -4.33 14.60 32.62
C GLY A 24 -3.75 14.39 34.03
N GLN A 25 -2.45 14.13 34.14
CA GLN A 25 -1.79 14.07 35.46
C GLN A 25 -1.66 15.47 36.08
N ILE A 26 -1.39 16.51 35.28
CA ILE A 26 -1.32 17.90 35.73
C ILE A 26 -2.68 18.41 36.19
N GLU A 27 -3.77 18.01 35.53
CA GLU A 27 -5.12 18.34 35.96
C GLU A 27 -5.44 17.85 37.37
N SER A 28 -5.03 16.63 37.71
CA SER A 28 -5.21 16.08 39.07
C SER A 28 -4.54 16.94 40.16
N ILE A 29 -3.60 17.80 39.76
CA ILE A 29 -2.87 18.73 40.61
C ILE A 29 -3.50 20.14 40.62
N ILE A 30 -4.15 20.56 39.51
CA ILE A 30 -4.58 21.97 39.29
C ILE A 30 -6.12 22.15 39.32
N GLY A 31 -6.92 21.09 39.20
CA GLY A 31 -8.36 21.10 39.50
C GLY A 31 -9.23 21.93 38.54
N SER A 32 -9.08 21.76 37.23
CA SER A 32 -9.87 22.48 36.21
C SER A 32 -10.69 21.51 35.37
N GLU A 33 -12.03 21.51 35.53
CA GLU A 33 -12.94 20.65 34.75
C GLU A 33 -12.77 20.82 33.23
N ALA A 34 -12.42 22.02 32.75
CA ALA A 34 -12.18 22.26 31.33
C ALA A 34 -10.96 21.48 30.78
N LEU A 35 -9.97 21.22 31.64
CA LEU A 35 -8.77 20.47 31.27
C LEU A 35 -9.09 18.97 31.10
N ALA A 36 -9.98 18.39 31.92
CA ALA A 36 -10.45 17.00 31.76
C ALA A 36 -11.11 16.77 30.41
N TYR A 37 -12.03 17.65 30.02
CA TYR A 37 -12.71 17.53 28.75
C TYR A 37 -11.75 17.64 27.56
N PHE A 38 -10.75 18.52 27.66
CA PHE A 38 -9.71 18.64 26.64
C PHE A 38 -8.83 17.39 26.54
N VAL A 39 -8.39 16.83 27.67
CA VAL A 39 -7.61 15.59 27.73
C VAL A 39 -8.41 14.42 27.18
N LEU A 40 -9.68 14.31 27.53
CA LEU A 40 -10.57 13.28 27.01
C LEU A 40 -10.69 13.39 25.49
N ALA A 41 -10.88 14.60 24.95
CA ALA A 41 -10.93 14.82 23.51
C ALA A 41 -9.63 14.40 22.80
N LEU A 42 -8.46 14.72 23.37
CA LEU A 42 -7.16 14.27 22.83
C LEU A 42 -7.04 12.75 22.80
N LYS A 43 -7.48 12.07 23.86
CA LYS A 43 -7.45 10.60 23.94
C LYS A 43 -8.39 9.96 22.92
N VAL A 44 -9.59 10.52 22.76
CA VAL A 44 -10.54 10.07 21.72
C VAL A 44 -9.95 10.26 20.33
N LEU A 45 -9.36 11.43 20.04
CA LEU A 45 -8.70 11.69 18.76
C LEU A 45 -7.55 10.71 18.50
N SER A 46 -6.68 10.48 19.48
CA SER A 46 -5.59 9.51 19.41
C SER A 46 -6.10 8.09 19.12
N ALA A 47 -7.18 7.67 19.78
CA ALA A 47 -7.80 6.36 19.56
C ALA A 47 -8.36 6.24 18.14
N VAL A 48 -9.08 7.25 17.65
CA VAL A 48 -9.62 7.27 16.28
C VAL A 48 -8.51 7.20 15.24
N LEU A 49 -7.45 8.00 15.40
CA LEU A 49 -6.29 7.98 14.49
C LEU A 49 -5.56 6.62 14.51
N SER A 50 -5.45 6.00 15.68
CA SER A 50 -4.85 4.66 15.83
C SER A 50 -5.67 3.57 15.13
N ILE A 51 -7.00 3.61 15.24
CA ILE A 51 -7.90 2.70 14.54
C ILE A 51 -7.80 2.91 13.03
N ALA A 52 -7.83 4.17 12.57
CA ALA A 52 -7.67 4.50 11.16
C ALA A 52 -6.34 3.96 10.62
N PHE A 53 -5.24 4.18 11.34
CA PHE A 53 -3.93 3.63 10.99
C PHE A 53 -3.97 2.10 10.86
N ALA A 54 -4.56 1.39 11.83
CA ALA A 54 -4.65 -0.07 11.79
C ALA A 54 -5.42 -0.56 10.55
N ILE A 55 -6.55 0.08 10.22
CA ILE A 55 -7.35 -0.24 9.02
C ILE A 55 -6.53 -0.01 7.74
N PHE A 56 -5.90 1.17 7.61
CA PHE A 56 -5.10 1.49 6.43
C PHE A 56 -3.90 0.57 6.28
N LYS A 57 -3.22 0.23 7.38
CA LYS A 57 -2.08 -0.71 7.38
C LYS A 57 -2.52 -2.11 6.99
N PHE A 58 -3.67 -2.58 7.47
CA PHE A 58 -4.22 -3.88 7.09
C PHE A 58 -4.55 -3.94 5.58
N LEU A 59 -5.21 -2.92 5.04
CA LEU A 59 -5.49 -2.84 3.60
C LEU A 59 -4.20 -2.79 2.77
N ARG A 60 -3.16 -2.12 3.29
CA ARG A 60 -1.85 -2.06 2.65
C ARG A 60 -1.15 -3.42 2.63
N LEU A 61 -1.23 -4.21 3.69
CA LEU A 61 -0.60 -5.54 3.79
C LEU A 61 -1.24 -6.59 2.88
N LYS A 62 -2.54 -6.49 2.59
CA LYS A 62 -3.20 -7.43 1.66
C LYS A 62 -2.56 -7.31 0.27
N PRO A 63 -1.98 -8.37 -0.32
CA PRO A 63 -1.40 -8.27 -1.66
C PRO A 63 -2.40 -7.75 -2.69
N TYR A 64 -1.96 -6.87 -3.58
CA TYR A 64 -2.73 -6.51 -4.75
C TYR A 64 -2.40 -7.53 -5.85
N GLU A 65 -3.42 -8.07 -6.48
CA GLU A 65 -3.28 -9.07 -7.54
C GLU A 65 -4.03 -8.60 -8.76
N VAL A 66 -3.36 -8.65 -9.91
CA VAL A 66 -3.98 -8.41 -11.21
C VAL A 66 -3.53 -9.49 -12.19
N VAL A 67 -4.44 -9.86 -13.08
CA VAL A 67 -4.18 -10.81 -14.16
C VAL A 67 -4.25 -10.04 -15.47
N LEU A 68 -3.11 -9.96 -16.15
CA LEU A 68 -2.93 -9.25 -17.40
C LEU A 68 -2.94 -10.25 -18.57
N THR A 69 -3.45 -9.77 -19.69
CA THR A 69 -3.49 -10.41 -21.00
C THR A 69 -2.74 -9.53 -22.00
N ASP A 70 -2.45 -10.03 -23.20
CA ASP A 70 -1.69 -9.26 -24.20
C ASP A 70 -2.38 -7.95 -24.58
N LYS A 71 -3.71 -7.89 -24.43
CA LYS A 71 -4.53 -6.70 -24.70
C LYS A 71 -4.34 -5.57 -23.69
N ASP A 72 -3.84 -5.87 -22.51
CA ASP A 72 -3.60 -4.87 -21.47
C ASP A 72 -2.31 -4.09 -21.72
N PHE A 73 -1.42 -4.59 -22.58
CA PHE A 73 -0.16 -3.96 -22.93
C PHE A 73 -0.30 -3.03 -24.13
N SER A 74 0.35 -1.87 -24.03
CA SER A 74 0.49 -0.94 -25.16
C SER A 74 1.87 -1.13 -25.79
N LEU A 75 1.95 -1.08 -27.12
CA LEU A 75 3.22 -1.12 -27.82
C LEU A 75 3.93 0.24 -27.66
N ASP A 76 5.18 0.23 -27.21
CA ASP A 76 6.06 1.38 -27.13
C ASP A 76 7.44 1.00 -27.69
N GLY A 77 7.74 1.47 -28.90
CA GLY A 77 8.90 1.00 -29.65
C GLY A 77 8.78 -0.49 -30.01
N ASP A 78 9.77 -1.28 -29.58
CA ASP A 78 9.82 -2.74 -29.78
C ASP A 78 9.24 -3.52 -28.58
N ASP A 79 8.85 -2.84 -27.50
CA ASP A 79 8.38 -3.45 -26.26
C ASP A 79 6.87 -3.26 -26.04
N TYR A 80 6.26 -4.26 -25.40
CA TYR A 80 4.88 -4.19 -24.90
C TYR A 80 4.90 -3.81 -23.43
N ILE A 81 4.31 -2.67 -23.08
CA ILE A 81 4.39 -2.07 -21.75
C ILE A 81 2.99 -1.96 -21.13
N HIS A 82 2.88 -2.35 -19.86
CA HIS A 82 1.71 -2.11 -19.02
C HIS A 82 2.11 -1.38 -17.74
N LYS A 83 1.34 -0.35 -17.38
CA LYS A 83 1.56 0.45 -16.17
C LYS A 83 0.42 0.26 -15.17
N ILE A 84 0.76 -0.23 -13.99
CA ILE A 84 -0.16 -0.36 -12.85
C ILE A 84 0.07 0.83 -11.93
N ALA A 85 -0.91 1.73 -11.89
CA ALA A 85 -0.80 2.96 -11.10
C ALA A 85 -0.79 2.71 -9.58
N LYS A 86 -0.04 3.53 -8.84
CA LYS A 86 -0.01 3.54 -7.36
C LYS A 86 -1.40 3.70 -6.73
N SER A 87 -2.26 4.50 -7.36
CA SER A 87 -3.65 4.70 -6.95
C SER A 87 -4.48 3.41 -6.98
N SER A 88 -4.15 2.47 -7.88
CA SER A 88 -4.81 1.17 -8.02
C SER A 88 -4.32 0.18 -6.97
N HIS A 89 -2.99 -0.01 -6.85
CA HIS A 89 -2.44 -1.04 -5.95
C HIS A 89 -2.29 -0.59 -4.49
N LYS A 90 -2.14 0.72 -4.23
CA LYS A 90 -2.05 1.34 -2.90
C LYS A 90 -0.98 0.71 -1.98
N LYS A 91 0.18 0.38 -2.54
CA LYS A 91 1.28 -0.31 -1.83
C LYS A 91 2.44 0.58 -1.38
N GLY A 92 2.31 1.89 -1.57
CA GLY A 92 3.38 2.84 -1.25
C GLY A 92 4.24 3.14 -2.48
N SER A 93 5.38 3.79 -2.27
CA SER A 93 6.32 4.18 -3.34
C SER A 93 7.29 3.08 -3.76
N HIS A 94 7.54 2.09 -2.90
CA HIS A 94 8.50 1.02 -3.17
C HIS A 94 7.90 -0.37 -2.91
N PRO A 95 6.82 -0.75 -3.62
CA PRO A 95 6.30 -2.10 -3.51
C PRO A 95 7.30 -3.14 -4.03
N SER A 96 7.15 -4.37 -3.54
CA SER A 96 7.74 -5.54 -4.18
C SER A 96 6.75 -6.12 -5.20
N VAL A 97 7.27 -6.53 -6.35
CA VAL A 97 6.49 -7.07 -7.47
C VAL A 97 6.91 -8.51 -7.69
N HIS A 98 5.93 -9.37 -7.98
CA HIS A 98 6.18 -10.76 -8.35
C HIS A 98 5.27 -11.14 -9.51
N THR A 99 5.89 -11.68 -10.56
CA THR A 99 5.22 -12.03 -11.80
C THR A 99 5.26 -13.54 -12.01
N SER A 100 4.17 -14.09 -12.53
CA SER A 100 4.05 -15.51 -12.82
C SER A 100 3.08 -15.73 -13.97
N LEU A 101 3.26 -16.80 -14.73
CA LEU A 101 2.31 -17.23 -15.74
C LEU A 101 1.29 -18.17 -15.13
N LEU A 102 0.02 -17.85 -15.34
CA LEU A 102 -1.12 -18.71 -15.09
C LEU A 102 -1.44 -19.48 -16.38
N LEU A 103 -1.41 -20.81 -16.31
CA LEU A 103 -1.75 -21.70 -17.42
C LEU A 103 -3.23 -22.10 -17.39
N LEU A 104 -3.75 -22.60 -18.52
CA LEU A 104 -5.14 -23.05 -18.64
C LEU A 104 -5.49 -24.23 -17.71
N ASP A 105 -4.49 -25.05 -17.35
CA ASP A 105 -4.63 -26.16 -16.41
C ASP A 105 -4.61 -25.71 -14.94
N GLY A 106 -4.51 -24.40 -14.67
CA GLY A 106 -4.42 -23.82 -13.35
C GLY A 106 -3.02 -23.85 -12.73
N SER A 107 -2.02 -24.41 -13.43
CA SER A 107 -0.64 -24.40 -12.95
C SER A 107 -0.01 -23.01 -13.05
N VAL A 108 0.92 -22.73 -12.13
CA VAL A 108 1.64 -21.46 -12.06
C VAL A 108 3.10 -21.71 -12.38
N ARG A 109 3.66 -20.92 -13.32
CA ARG A 109 5.08 -20.96 -13.66
C ARG A 109 5.73 -19.61 -13.42
N THR A 110 6.95 -19.63 -12.93
CA THR A 110 7.78 -18.43 -12.90
C THR A 110 8.13 -18.02 -14.32
N ILE A 111 8.13 -16.71 -14.56
CA ILE A 111 8.59 -16.09 -15.79
C ILE A 111 9.60 -15.02 -15.42
N ASP A 112 10.61 -14.87 -16.27
CA ASP A 112 11.50 -13.72 -16.24
C ASP A 112 10.90 -12.66 -17.19
N ILE A 113 10.44 -11.56 -16.62
CA ILE A 113 9.84 -10.42 -17.32
C ILE A 113 10.42 -9.15 -16.72
N TYR A 114 10.55 -8.11 -17.52
CA TYR A 114 10.98 -6.82 -16.98
C TYR A 114 9.88 -6.23 -16.12
N ASP A 115 10.20 -5.96 -14.86
CA ASP A 115 9.37 -5.18 -13.95
C ASP A 115 10.20 -4.12 -13.23
N GLU A 116 9.63 -2.92 -13.12
CA GLU A 116 10.25 -1.77 -12.45
C GLU A 116 9.19 -1.00 -11.65
N VAL A 117 9.62 -0.36 -10.57
CA VAL A 117 8.82 0.60 -9.83
C VAL A 117 9.36 2.00 -10.11
N ASP A 118 8.53 2.85 -10.73
CA ASP A 118 8.91 4.23 -11.03
C ASP A 118 8.98 5.11 -9.76
N GLY A 119 9.52 6.33 -9.90
CA GLY A 119 9.67 7.27 -8.76
C GLY A 119 8.35 7.68 -8.09
N ASP A 120 7.22 7.54 -8.79
CA ASP A 120 5.89 7.82 -8.26
C ASP A 120 5.26 6.58 -7.57
N GLY A 121 5.94 5.44 -7.63
CA GLY A 121 5.52 4.17 -7.05
C GLY A 121 4.56 3.38 -7.93
N ASN A 122 4.47 3.69 -9.23
CA ASN A 122 3.74 2.86 -10.17
C ASN A 122 4.61 1.68 -10.59
N VAL A 123 3.97 0.55 -10.88
CA VAL A 123 4.64 -0.64 -11.39
C VAL A 123 4.55 -0.65 -12.90
N VAL A 124 5.71 -0.73 -13.57
CA VAL A 124 5.84 -0.84 -15.02
C VAL A 124 6.29 -2.25 -15.34
N ILE A 125 5.59 -2.91 -16.27
CA ILE A 125 5.90 -4.26 -16.72
C ILE A 125 6.10 -4.20 -18.22
N ALA A 126 7.20 -4.75 -18.72
CA ALA A 126 7.54 -4.73 -20.13
C ALA A 126 7.99 -6.11 -20.65
N HIS A 127 7.71 -6.39 -21.93
CA HIS A 127 8.24 -7.57 -22.62
C HIS A 127 8.43 -7.35 -24.13
N ALA A 128 9.49 -7.95 -24.68
CA ALA A 128 9.83 -7.91 -26.10
C ALA A 128 9.06 -8.96 -26.93
N GLY A 129 7.72 -8.90 -26.91
CA GLY A 129 6.88 -9.74 -27.79
C GLY A 129 6.57 -11.15 -27.28
N THR A 130 6.81 -11.44 -26.00
CA THR A 130 6.28 -12.65 -25.34
C THR A 130 4.74 -12.63 -25.35
N SER A 131 4.08 -13.33 -26.27
CA SER A 131 2.62 -13.45 -26.23
C SER A 131 2.17 -14.41 -25.12
N PHE A 132 1.39 -13.88 -24.18
CA PHE A 132 0.70 -14.64 -23.15
C PHE A 132 -0.56 -15.27 -23.73
N ASP A 133 -1.33 -14.54 -24.55
CA ASP A 133 -2.63 -14.97 -25.04
C ASP A 133 -2.55 -16.14 -26.05
N ASP A 134 -1.48 -16.26 -26.84
CA ASP A 134 -1.32 -17.28 -27.89
C ASP A 134 -1.40 -18.74 -27.41
N LYS A 135 -1.32 -18.97 -26.09
CA LYS A 135 -1.49 -20.31 -25.50
C LYS A 135 -2.46 -20.34 -24.32
N GLY A 136 -3.33 -19.34 -24.22
CA GLY A 136 -4.22 -19.16 -23.07
C GLY A 136 -3.48 -18.93 -21.75
N ARG A 137 -2.26 -18.40 -21.81
CA ARG A 137 -1.48 -18.03 -20.63
C ARG A 137 -1.90 -16.63 -20.23
N LYS A 138 -1.93 -16.35 -18.93
CA LYS A 138 -2.17 -15.00 -18.42
C LYS A 138 -1.05 -14.62 -17.48
N LEU A 139 -0.62 -13.37 -17.52
CA LEU A 139 0.40 -12.88 -16.61
C LEU A 139 -0.27 -12.48 -15.29
N ARG A 140 0.01 -13.22 -14.22
CA ARG A 140 -0.40 -12.87 -12.87
C ARG A 140 0.69 -12.01 -12.22
N VAL A 141 0.29 -10.82 -11.80
CA VAL A 141 1.15 -9.85 -11.12
C VAL A 141 0.66 -9.68 -9.69
N ILE A 142 1.57 -9.87 -8.73
CA ILE A 142 1.31 -9.68 -7.31
C ILE A 142 2.19 -8.54 -6.81
N ILE A 143 1.56 -7.49 -6.29
CA ILE A 143 2.22 -6.31 -5.74
C ILE A 143 2.01 -6.32 -4.22
N LYS A 144 3.11 -6.29 -3.46
CA LYS A 144 3.13 -6.26 -2.00
C LYS A 144 3.78 -4.96 -1.52
N ALA A 145 3.32 -4.48 -0.36
CA ALA A 145 3.88 -3.31 0.30
C ALA A 145 5.25 -3.57 0.93
#